data_AF-A0ABD8B5Y7-F1
#
_entry.id   AF-A0ABD8B5Y7-F1
#
_cell.length_a   1.000
_cell.length_b   1.000
_cell.length_c   1.000
_cell.angle_alpha   90.00
_cell.angle_beta   90.00
_cell.angle_gamma   90.00
#
_symmetry.space_group_name_H-M   'P 1'
#
loop_
_entity.id
_entity.type
_entity.pdbx_description
1 polymer ?
#
loop_
_entity_poly.entity_id
_entity_poly.type
_entity_poly.pdbx_seq_one_letter_code
_entity_poly.pdbx_strand_id
1 'polypeptide(L)'
;MGTAGTLGPRAAALAPALRETLSGPDGETVTPALDADTALAEALWRVTEDAAAVVAALDSVFVRAERNSWSQWSTVRAARTTALLGRAGRPLTSRLQPLLDNPVQAPAAVLALTAMAEPASLDRTALAAAVLRSAEQEADPTGACDALEALGVAALTADHLRRLSVLADGDARIIRSGVEDRIIRQDEAFRNRARALVTAFTAPTAPAAP
;
A
#
# COMPACT_ATOMS: atom_id res chain seq x y z
N MET A 1 -17.23 4.46 10.22
CA MET A 1 -17.47 5.21 8.96
C MET A 1 -17.20 6.67 9.25
N GLY A 2 -16.08 7.23 8.76
CA GLY A 2 -15.72 8.63 8.96
C GLY A 2 -16.17 9.49 7.78
N THR A 3 -17.04 10.46 8.02
CA THR A 3 -17.68 11.34 7.02
C THR A 3 -16.97 12.68 6.83
N ALA A 4 -15.92 12.98 7.61
CA ALA A 4 -15.25 14.28 7.53
C ALA A 4 -14.42 14.46 6.24
N GLY A 5 -13.75 13.40 5.77
CA GLY A 5 -12.87 13.47 4.60
C GLY A 5 -13.58 13.73 3.27
N THR A 6 -14.88 13.46 3.17
CA THR A 6 -15.66 13.71 1.94
C THR A 6 -16.04 15.17 1.73
N LEU A 7 -15.90 16.01 2.77
CA LEU A 7 -16.16 17.45 2.70
C LEU A 7 -14.96 18.25 2.19
N GLY A 8 -13.78 17.62 2.10
CA GLY A 8 -12.54 18.24 1.60
C GLY A 8 -12.18 19.53 2.34
N PRO A 9 -11.68 20.58 1.65
CA PRO A 9 -11.30 21.85 2.27
C PRO A 9 -12.44 22.56 3.03
N ARG A 10 -13.71 22.25 2.73
CA ARG A 10 -14.87 22.84 3.44
C ARG A 10 -14.96 22.38 4.89
N ALA A 11 -14.30 21.28 5.25
CA ALA A 11 -14.18 20.80 6.61
C ALA A 11 -12.94 21.34 7.35
N ALA A 12 -12.24 22.35 6.81
CA ALA A 12 -11.03 22.92 7.45
C ALA A 12 -11.24 23.34 8.92
N ALA A 13 -12.46 23.78 9.27
CA ALA A 13 -12.82 24.12 10.65
C ALA A 13 -12.75 22.93 11.64
N LEU A 14 -12.80 21.68 11.15
CA LEU A 14 -12.67 20.47 11.98
C LEU A 14 -11.21 20.10 12.27
N ALA A 15 -10.23 20.71 11.58
CA ALA A 15 -8.84 20.32 11.70
C ALA A 15 -8.27 20.38 13.13
N PRO A 16 -8.58 21.37 13.99
CA PRO A 16 -8.14 21.36 15.38
C PRO A 16 -8.69 20.15 16.16
N ALA A 17 -9.99 19.86 16.04
CA ALA A 17 -10.62 18.72 16.71
C ALA A 17 -10.04 17.38 16.24
N LEU A 18 -9.75 17.25 14.93
CA LEU A 18 -9.08 16.06 14.40
C LEU A 18 -7.69 15.88 15.00
N ARG A 19 -6.91 16.97 15.15
CA ARG A 19 -5.58 16.92 15.76
C ARG A 19 -5.63 16.56 17.25
N GLU A 20 -6.58 17.10 17.99
CA GLU A 20 -6.77 16.79 19.42
C GLU A 20 -7.16 15.33 19.67
N THR A 21 -7.80 14.68 18.69
CA THR A 21 -8.23 13.28 18.81
C THR A 21 -7.09 12.29 18.53
N LEU A 22 -6.03 12.71 17.82
CA LEU A 22 -4.91 11.84 17.48
C LEU A 22 -4.16 11.41 18.74
N SER A 23 -3.96 10.11 18.89
CA SER A 23 -3.16 9.59 20.00
C SER A 23 -1.66 9.81 19.76
N GLY A 24 -0.93 10.14 20.83
CA GLY A 24 0.53 10.25 20.81
C GLY A 24 1.26 8.90 20.81
N PRO A 25 2.61 8.89 20.86
CA PRO A 25 3.44 7.67 20.81
C PRO A 25 3.23 6.71 22.01
N ASP A 26 2.68 7.20 23.10
CA ASP A 26 2.33 6.42 24.30
C ASP A 26 0.84 6.01 24.34
N GLY A 27 0.10 6.26 23.25
CA GLY A 27 -1.30 5.85 23.10
C GLY A 27 -1.49 4.34 22.95
N GLU A 28 -2.76 3.92 22.93
CA GLU A 28 -3.13 2.49 22.89
C GLU A 28 -2.53 1.75 21.69
N THR A 29 -2.04 0.53 21.89
CA THR A 29 -1.41 -0.28 20.83
C THR A 29 -2.37 -1.28 20.17
N VAL A 30 -3.65 -1.23 20.53
CA VAL A 30 -4.69 -2.12 20.00
C VAL A 30 -5.07 -1.74 18.57
N THR A 31 -5.35 -2.73 17.72
CA THR A 31 -5.70 -2.57 16.31
C THR A 31 -6.79 -1.51 16.07
N PRO A 32 -7.91 -1.45 16.82
CA PRO A 32 -8.93 -0.42 16.60
C PRO A 32 -8.43 1.01 16.80
N ALA A 33 -7.54 1.24 17.78
CA ALA A 33 -6.98 2.56 18.04
C ALA A 33 -6.02 3.00 16.92
N LEU A 34 -5.14 2.09 16.47
CA LEU A 34 -4.23 2.35 15.35
C LEU A 34 -4.98 2.64 14.05
N ASP A 35 -6.04 1.88 13.78
CA ASP A 35 -6.89 2.09 12.60
C ASP A 35 -7.67 3.42 12.67
N ALA A 36 -8.12 3.83 13.87
CA ALA A 36 -8.77 5.11 14.09
C ALA A 36 -7.81 6.29 13.86
N ASP A 37 -6.60 6.25 14.44
CA ASP A 37 -5.59 7.28 14.24
C ASP A 37 -5.16 7.38 12.77
N THR A 38 -5.04 6.24 12.08
CA THR A 38 -4.76 6.22 10.63
C THR A 38 -5.87 6.90 9.82
N ALA A 39 -7.14 6.60 10.13
CA ALA A 39 -8.28 7.21 9.46
C ALA A 39 -8.40 8.72 9.76
N LEU A 40 -8.05 9.15 10.97
CA LEU A 40 -7.98 10.55 11.36
C LEU A 40 -6.85 11.28 10.62
N ALA A 41 -5.68 10.67 10.49
CA ALA A 41 -4.56 11.21 9.73
C ALA A 41 -4.91 11.37 8.23
N GLU A 42 -5.58 10.38 7.64
CA GLU A 42 -6.07 10.45 6.26
C GLU A 42 -7.12 11.56 6.07
N ALA A 43 -8.06 11.69 7.02
CA ALA A 43 -9.05 12.76 6.99
C ALA A 43 -8.40 14.13 7.14
N LEU A 44 -7.41 14.27 8.04
CA LEU A 44 -6.66 15.50 8.23
C LEU A 44 -5.94 15.89 6.94
N TRP A 45 -5.24 14.94 6.29
CA TRP A 45 -4.56 15.18 5.01
C TRP A 45 -5.51 15.74 3.94
N ARG A 46 -6.68 15.13 3.77
CA ARG A 46 -7.66 15.59 2.76
C ARG A 46 -8.26 16.98 3.05
N VAL A 47 -8.26 17.39 4.31
CA VAL A 47 -8.87 18.64 4.75
C VAL A 47 -7.88 19.79 4.76
N THR A 48 -6.63 19.53 5.14
CA THR A 48 -5.63 20.58 5.38
C THR A 48 -4.42 20.55 4.46
N GLU A 49 -4.13 19.40 3.85
CA GLU A 49 -2.86 19.15 3.15
C GLU A 49 -1.62 19.44 4.04
N ASP A 50 -1.78 19.36 5.36
CA ASP A 50 -0.74 19.59 6.36
C ASP A 50 0.13 18.33 6.51
N ALA A 51 1.16 18.23 5.67
CA ALA A 51 2.03 17.07 5.65
C ALA A 51 2.75 16.83 6.98
N ALA A 52 3.18 17.87 7.68
CA ALA A 52 3.94 17.74 8.91
C ALA A 52 3.11 17.06 10.01
N ALA A 53 1.87 17.50 10.20
CA ALA A 53 0.96 16.91 11.18
C ALA A 53 0.62 15.45 10.84
N VAL A 54 0.35 15.16 9.57
CA VAL A 54 -0.01 13.81 9.12
C VAL A 54 1.18 12.85 9.21
N VAL A 55 2.38 13.30 8.86
CA VAL A 55 3.61 12.51 9.03
C VAL A 55 3.85 12.17 10.50
N ALA A 56 3.71 13.13 11.41
CA ALA A 56 3.87 12.88 12.84
C ALA A 56 2.84 11.87 13.38
N ALA A 57 1.58 11.98 12.93
CA ALA A 57 0.53 11.03 13.28
C ALA A 57 0.84 9.61 12.79
N LEU A 58 1.25 9.47 11.52
CA LEU A 58 1.59 8.16 10.94
C LEU A 58 2.86 7.56 11.56
N ASP A 59 3.89 8.36 11.87
CA ASP A 59 5.07 7.88 12.60
C ASP A 59 4.68 7.32 13.98
N SER A 60 3.79 8.03 14.70
CA SER A 60 3.27 7.52 15.98
C SER A 60 2.52 6.20 15.84
N VAL A 61 1.72 6.03 14.78
CA VAL A 61 1.04 4.76 14.47
C VAL A 61 2.06 3.64 14.20
N PHE A 62 3.10 3.89 13.40
CA PHE A 62 4.14 2.90 13.13
C PHE A 62 4.89 2.49 14.41
N VAL A 63 5.30 3.47 15.24
CA VAL A 63 5.97 3.21 16.52
C VAL A 63 5.13 2.35 17.46
N ARG A 64 3.81 2.61 17.53
CA ARG A 64 2.91 1.82 18.38
C ARG A 64 2.61 0.45 17.79
N ALA A 65 2.52 0.34 16.46
CA ALA A 65 2.33 -0.94 15.78
C ALA A 65 3.53 -1.88 15.95
N GLU A 66 4.77 -1.36 15.99
CA GLU A 66 5.99 -2.15 16.28
C GLU A 66 5.92 -2.88 17.63
N ARG A 67 5.17 -2.36 18.59
CA ARG A 67 4.99 -2.95 19.94
C ARG A 67 3.96 -4.09 19.97
N ASN A 68 3.27 -4.35 18.86
CA ASN A 68 2.20 -5.34 18.79
C ASN A 68 2.29 -6.16 17.49
N SER A 69 2.72 -7.41 17.59
CA SER A 69 2.87 -8.33 16.44
C SER A 69 1.56 -8.62 15.69
N TRP A 70 0.40 -8.35 16.31
CA TRP A 70 -0.92 -8.55 15.71
C TRP A 70 -1.38 -7.35 14.88
N SER A 71 -0.65 -6.23 14.88
CA SER A 71 -1.01 -4.98 14.21
C SER A 71 -0.63 -4.92 12.73
N GLN A 72 -0.28 -6.05 12.11
CA GLN A 72 0.19 -6.10 10.72
C GLN A 72 -0.79 -5.43 9.72
N TRP A 73 -2.10 -5.58 9.93
CA TRP A 73 -3.13 -4.98 9.07
C TRP A 73 -3.28 -3.47 9.30
N SER A 74 -3.05 -2.98 10.52
CA SER A 74 -2.98 -1.55 10.80
C SER A 74 -1.76 -0.93 10.13
N THR A 75 -0.61 -1.61 10.16
CA THR A 75 0.60 -1.18 9.46
C THR A 75 0.38 -1.10 7.95
N VAL A 76 -0.32 -2.07 7.36
CA VAL A 76 -0.74 -2.02 5.94
C VAL A 76 -1.58 -0.79 5.65
N ARG A 77 -2.58 -0.48 6.50
CA ARG A 77 -3.44 0.70 6.34
C ARG A 77 -2.65 2.01 6.48
N ALA A 78 -1.76 2.10 7.45
CA ALA A 78 -0.89 3.26 7.65
C ALA A 78 0.02 3.47 6.44
N ALA A 79 0.66 2.41 5.92
CA ALA A 79 1.51 2.49 4.73
C ALA A 79 0.71 2.93 3.48
N ARG A 80 -0.49 2.41 3.25
CA ARG A 80 -1.36 2.87 2.16
C ARG A 80 -1.74 4.34 2.32
N THR A 81 -1.98 4.79 3.54
CA THR A 81 -2.23 6.21 3.84
C THR A 81 -1.00 7.06 3.55
N THR A 82 0.20 6.58 3.91
CA THR A 82 1.47 7.25 3.59
C THR A 82 1.66 7.49 2.09
N ALA A 83 1.24 6.54 1.25
CA ALA A 83 1.31 6.70 -0.20
C ALA A 83 0.54 7.93 -0.72
N LEU A 84 -0.54 8.33 -0.03
CA LEU A 84 -1.36 9.50 -0.39
C LEU A 84 -0.63 10.84 -0.19
N LEU A 85 0.43 10.87 0.64
CA LEU A 85 1.23 12.07 0.86
C LEU A 85 2.24 12.32 -0.27
N GLY A 86 2.46 11.35 -1.16
CA GLY A 86 3.49 11.43 -2.20
C GLY A 86 4.86 11.77 -1.60
N ARG A 87 5.59 12.69 -2.24
CA ARG A 87 6.93 13.13 -1.76
C ARG A 87 6.94 13.67 -0.33
N ALA A 88 5.82 14.17 0.19
CA ALA A 88 5.76 14.71 1.54
C ALA A 88 5.90 13.62 2.62
N GLY A 89 5.60 12.36 2.29
CA GLY A 89 5.76 11.20 3.18
C GLY A 89 7.21 10.77 3.41
N ARG A 90 8.20 11.31 2.68
CA ARG A 90 9.62 10.92 2.73
C ARG A 90 10.20 10.68 4.14
N PRO A 91 9.87 11.46 5.18
CA PRO A 91 10.35 11.19 6.54
C PRO A 91 10.00 9.79 7.09
N LEU A 92 8.96 9.14 6.57
CA LEU A 92 8.51 7.80 6.98
C LEU A 92 9.24 6.65 6.28
N THR A 93 10.23 6.94 5.42
CA THR A 93 10.95 5.91 4.65
C THR A 93 11.58 4.83 5.54
N SER A 94 12.20 5.22 6.66
CA SER A 94 12.83 4.29 7.60
C SER A 94 11.82 3.35 8.29
N ARG A 95 10.55 3.78 8.41
CA ARG A 95 9.46 2.94 8.95
C ARG A 95 8.93 1.94 7.94
N LEU A 96 8.96 2.30 6.65
CA LEU A 96 8.41 1.49 5.57
C LEU A 96 9.38 0.40 5.10
N GLN A 97 10.68 0.65 5.21
CA GLN A 97 11.69 -0.27 4.68
C GLN A 97 11.70 -1.65 5.37
N PRO A 98 11.59 -1.77 6.70
CA PRO A 98 11.49 -3.06 7.38
C PRO A 98 10.23 -3.87 7.00
N LEU A 99 9.17 -3.20 6.52
CA LEU A 99 7.92 -3.86 6.16
C LEU A 99 8.06 -4.71 4.88
N LEU A 100 9.09 -4.46 4.07
CA LEU A 100 9.39 -5.21 2.85
C LEU A 100 9.73 -6.68 3.12
N ASP A 101 10.18 -6.99 4.34
CA ASP A 101 10.53 -8.34 4.76
C ASP A 101 9.29 -9.19 5.10
N ASN A 102 8.13 -8.56 5.36
CA ASN A 102 6.88 -9.25 5.63
C ASN A 102 5.99 -9.28 4.36
N PRO A 103 5.71 -10.47 3.80
CA PRO A 103 4.86 -10.62 2.60
C PRO A 103 3.50 -9.95 2.69
N VAL A 104 2.88 -9.87 3.88
CA VAL A 104 1.57 -9.22 4.08
C VAL A 104 1.69 -7.69 3.97
N GLN A 105 2.82 -7.12 4.38
CA GLN A 105 3.01 -5.67 4.48
C GLN A 105 3.75 -5.09 3.26
N ALA A 106 4.55 -5.92 2.59
CA ALA A 106 5.41 -5.51 1.49
C ALA A 106 4.69 -4.76 0.36
N PRO A 107 3.49 -5.16 -0.13
CA PRO A 107 2.84 -4.42 -1.21
C PRO A 107 2.46 -2.99 -0.83
N ALA A 108 1.94 -2.79 0.39
CA ALA A 108 1.60 -1.45 0.89
C ALA A 108 2.85 -0.58 1.10
N ALA A 109 3.94 -1.18 1.58
CA ALA A 109 5.21 -0.48 1.72
C ALA A 109 5.81 -0.08 0.36
N VAL A 110 5.75 -0.97 -0.65
CA VAL A 110 6.20 -0.68 -2.02
C VAL A 110 5.39 0.47 -2.64
N LEU A 111 4.07 0.47 -2.46
CA LEU A 111 3.20 1.58 -2.92
C LEU A 111 3.65 2.91 -2.31
N ALA A 112 3.84 2.94 -0.98
CA ALA A 112 4.27 4.14 -0.29
C ALA A 112 5.67 4.61 -0.73
N LEU A 113 6.65 3.71 -0.77
CA LEU A 113 8.02 4.02 -1.20
C LEU A 113 8.04 4.56 -2.64
N THR A 114 7.27 3.94 -3.54
CA THR A 114 7.16 4.36 -4.94
C THR A 114 6.54 5.75 -5.09
N ALA A 115 5.58 6.12 -4.24
CA ALA A 115 4.96 7.44 -4.24
C ALA A 115 5.88 8.55 -3.66
N MET A 116 6.77 8.20 -2.73
CA MET A 116 7.63 9.17 -2.03
C MET A 116 8.96 9.45 -2.75
N ALA A 117 9.54 8.43 -3.38
CA ALA A 117 10.91 8.46 -3.87
C ALA A 117 11.02 8.94 -5.32
N GLU A 118 12.19 9.48 -5.69
CA GLU A 118 12.51 9.62 -7.10
C GLU A 118 12.70 8.22 -7.72
N PRO A 119 12.29 7.98 -8.97
CA PRO A 119 12.38 6.66 -9.58
C PRO A 119 13.80 6.04 -9.54
N ALA A 120 14.84 6.88 -9.66
CA ALA A 120 16.23 6.45 -9.69
C ALA A 120 16.82 6.08 -8.32
N SER A 121 16.17 6.45 -7.21
CA SER A 121 16.69 6.16 -5.86
C SER A 121 16.20 4.82 -5.29
N LEU A 122 15.30 4.13 -5.98
CA LEU A 122 14.75 2.84 -5.55
C LEU A 122 15.33 1.70 -6.38
N ASP A 123 15.68 0.60 -5.72
CA ASP A 123 15.83 -0.69 -6.39
C ASP A 123 14.45 -1.24 -6.76
N ARG A 124 13.88 -0.72 -7.86
CA ARG A 124 12.54 -1.09 -8.32
C ARG A 124 12.43 -2.58 -8.68
N THR A 125 13.54 -3.20 -9.07
CA THR A 125 13.62 -4.64 -9.33
C THR A 125 13.43 -5.43 -8.05
N ALA A 126 14.13 -5.08 -6.97
CA ALA A 126 13.96 -5.72 -5.67
C ALA A 126 12.53 -5.52 -5.11
N LEU A 127 11.96 -4.33 -5.30
CA LEU A 127 10.57 -4.04 -4.92
C LEU A 127 9.57 -4.91 -5.69
N ALA A 128 9.72 -5.05 -7.02
CA ALA A 128 8.88 -5.95 -7.82
C ALA A 128 8.99 -7.41 -7.34
N ALA A 129 10.21 -7.86 -6.99
CA ALA A 129 10.42 -9.21 -6.45
C ALA A 129 9.70 -9.42 -5.10
N ALA A 130 9.73 -8.42 -4.20
CA ALA A 130 9.04 -8.48 -2.91
C ALA A 130 7.52 -8.57 -3.07
N VAL A 131 6.97 -7.77 -3.99
CA VAL A 131 5.54 -7.79 -4.31
C VAL A 131 5.10 -9.11 -4.91
N LEU A 132 5.87 -9.68 -5.85
CA LEU A 132 5.56 -11.00 -6.43
C LEU A 132 5.59 -12.10 -5.38
N ARG A 133 6.55 -12.07 -4.44
CA ARG A 133 6.58 -13.02 -3.30
C ARG A 133 5.31 -12.94 -2.44
N SER A 134 4.77 -11.73 -2.24
CA SER A 134 3.50 -11.55 -1.51
C SER A 134 2.34 -12.27 -2.22
N ALA A 135 2.19 -12.07 -3.53
CA ALA A 135 1.13 -12.72 -4.30
C ALA A 135 1.28 -14.24 -4.35
N GLU A 136 2.51 -14.75 -4.55
CA GLU A 136 2.82 -16.18 -4.58
C GLU A 136 2.51 -16.90 -3.27
N GLN A 137 2.60 -16.19 -2.15
CA GLN A 137 2.30 -16.71 -0.81
C GLN A 137 0.86 -16.44 -0.36
N GLU A 138 0.01 -15.92 -1.24
CA GLU A 138 -1.37 -15.55 -0.89
C GLU A 138 -1.46 -14.48 0.22
N ALA A 139 -0.41 -13.67 0.41
CA ALA A 139 -0.34 -12.74 1.55
C ALA A 139 -1.19 -11.46 1.32
N ASP A 140 -0.99 -10.78 0.20
CA ASP A 140 -1.86 -9.69 -0.28
C ASP A 140 -1.86 -9.65 -1.83
N PRO A 141 -2.53 -10.60 -2.51
CA PRO A 141 -2.52 -10.67 -3.97
C PRO A 141 -3.10 -9.42 -4.65
N THR A 142 -4.10 -8.77 -4.04
CA THR A 142 -4.71 -7.56 -4.59
C THR A 142 -3.78 -6.36 -4.48
N GLY A 143 -3.22 -6.13 -3.28
CA GLY A 143 -2.24 -5.06 -3.09
C GLY A 143 -0.98 -5.28 -3.92
N ALA A 144 -0.63 -6.54 -4.23
CA ALA A 144 0.47 -6.84 -5.12
C ALA A 144 0.23 -6.35 -6.55
N CYS A 145 -0.98 -6.51 -7.09
CA CYS A 145 -1.33 -5.92 -8.39
C CYS A 145 -1.23 -4.40 -8.36
N ASP A 146 -1.76 -3.73 -7.32
CA ASP A 146 -1.69 -2.27 -7.18
C ASP A 146 -0.22 -1.78 -7.16
N ALA A 147 0.64 -2.48 -6.41
CA ALA A 147 2.05 -2.14 -6.29
C ALA A 147 2.82 -2.35 -7.59
N LEU A 148 2.55 -3.44 -8.33
CA LEU A 148 3.15 -3.67 -9.65
C LEU A 148 2.73 -2.61 -10.67
N GLU A 149 1.46 -2.21 -10.64
CA GLU A 149 0.94 -1.13 -11.49
C GLU A 149 1.65 0.19 -11.21
N ALA A 150 1.83 0.56 -9.94
CA ALA A 150 2.55 1.77 -9.53
C ALA A 150 4.06 1.72 -9.86
N LEU A 151 4.69 0.53 -9.77
CA LEU A 151 6.09 0.35 -10.13
C LEU A 151 6.33 0.56 -11.64
N GLY A 152 5.39 0.08 -12.46
CA GLY A 152 5.42 0.14 -13.92
C GLY A 152 6.36 -0.90 -14.56
N VAL A 153 6.21 -1.10 -15.87
CA VAL A 153 6.93 -2.13 -16.65
C VAL A 153 8.45 -2.07 -16.52
N ALA A 154 9.03 -0.86 -16.40
CA ALA A 154 10.47 -0.67 -16.31
C ALA A 154 11.10 -1.29 -15.04
N ALA A 155 10.29 -1.61 -14.03
CA ALA A 155 10.73 -2.30 -12.81
C ALA A 155 10.77 -3.83 -12.96
N LEU A 156 10.17 -4.40 -14.01
CA LEU A 156 10.02 -5.84 -14.18
C LEU A 156 11.10 -6.40 -15.10
N THR A 157 11.72 -7.49 -14.67
CA THR A 157 12.58 -8.32 -15.50
C THR A 157 11.74 -9.35 -16.27
N ALA A 158 12.34 -10.03 -17.25
CA ALA A 158 11.70 -11.14 -17.94
C ALA A 158 11.26 -12.26 -16.97
N ASP A 159 12.03 -12.50 -15.90
CA ASP A 159 11.66 -13.46 -14.86
C ASP A 159 10.43 -13.01 -14.06
N HIS A 160 10.35 -11.73 -13.70
CA HIS A 160 9.18 -11.16 -13.03
C HIS A 160 7.93 -11.28 -13.89
N LEU A 161 8.02 -11.00 -15.19
CA LEU A 161 6.90 -11.17 -16.12
C LEU A 161 6.47 -12.64 -16.22
N ARG A 162 7.43 -13.57 -16.32
CA ARG A 162 7.14 -15.01 -16.33
C ARG A 162 6.41 -15.46 -15.07
N ARG A 163 6.85 -15.01 -13.89
CA ARG A 163 6.20 -15.31 -12.61
C ARG A 163 4.78 -14.74 -12.56
N LEU A 164 4.59 -13.50 -13.00
CA LEU A 164 3.27 -12.89 -13.10
C LEU A 164 2.35 -13.64 -14.07
N SER A 165 2.86 -14.12 -15.21
CA SER A 165 2.10 -14.99 -16.13
C SER A 165 1.68 -16.30 -15.48
N VAL A 166 2.54 -16.93 -14.67
CA VAL A 166 2.18 -18.13 -13.91
C VAL A 166 1.06 -17.85 -12.91
N LEU A 167 1.09 -16.70 -12.23
CA LEU A 167 0.01 -16.29 -11.32
C LEU A 167 -1.31 -16.00 -12.06
N ALA A 168 -1.22 -15.48 -13.29
CA ALA A 168 -2.37 -15.12 -14.11
C ALA A 168 -3.06 -16.35 -14.73
N ASP A 169 -2.28 -17.27 -15.29
CA ASP A 169 -2.76 -18.37 -16.14
C ASP A 169 -2.49 -19.77 -15.59
N GLY A 170 -1.85 -19.88 -14.43
CA GLY A 170 -1.58 -21.17 -13.80
C GLY A 170 -2.86 -21.92 -13.39
N ASP A 171 -2.77 -23.25 -13.41
CA ASP A 171 -3.89 -24.12 -13.03
C ASP A 171 -4.18 -24.11 -11.52
N ALA A 172 -3.16 -23.84 -10.70
CA ALA A 172 -3.29 -23.76 -9.26
C ALA A 172 -4.01 -22.47 -8.83
N ARG A 173 -4.98 -22.58 -7.91
CA ARG A 173 -5.56 -21.41 -7.25
C ARG A 173 -4.50 -20.69 -6.42
N ILE A 174 -4.49 -19.37 -6.52
CA ILE A 174 -3.64 -18.48 -5.73
C ILE A 174 -4.35 -18.15 -4.42
N ILE A 175 -5.65 -17.85 -4.48
CA ILE A 175 -6.48 -17.64 -3.30
C ILE A 175 -7.09 -18.98 -2.88
N ARG A 176 -6.66 -19.49 -1.73
CA ARG A 176 -7.02 -20.79 -1.15
C ARG A 176 -7.73 -20.66 0.18
N SER A 177 -7.70 -19.48 0.79
CA SER A 177 -8.28 -19.16 2.09
C SER A 177 -9.31 -18.03 1.98
N GLY A 178 -10.35 -18.08 2.80
CA GLY A 178 -11.42 -17.09 2.80
C GLY A 178 -12.80 -17.70 3.04
N VAL A 179 -13.84 -16.89 2.83
CA VAL A 179 -15.23 -17.38 2.86
C VAL A 179 -15.47 -18.18 1.59
N GLU A 180 -15.96 -19.42 1.71
CA GLU A 180 -16.09 -20.40 0.63
C GLU A 180 -16.70 -19.82 -0.66
N ASP A 181 -17.81 -19.08 -0.55
CA ASP A 181 -18.51 -18.44 -1.67
C ASP A 181 -17.76 -17.26 -2.32
N ARG A 182 -16.67 -16.79 -1.71
CA ARG A 182 -15.89 -15.63 -2.17
C ARG A 182 -14.53 -16.02 -2.73
N ILE A 183 -13.97 -17.16 -2.32
CA ILE A 183 -12.64 -17.62 -2.75
C ILE A 183 -12.55 -17.66 -4.27
N ILE A 184 -13.52 -18.29 -4.95
CA ILE A 184 -13.53 -18.41 -6.42
C ILE A 184 -13.57 -17.03 -7.07
N ARG A 185 -14.49 -16.15 -6.63
CA ARG A 185 -14.62 -14.80 -7.20
C ARG A 185 -13.38 -13.94 -6.98
N GLN A 186 -12.76 -14.05 -5.81
CA GLN A 186 -11.53 -13.32 -5.49
C GLN A 186 -10.35 -13.81 -6.32
N ASP A 187 -10.20 -15.14 -6.46
CA ASP A 187 -9.14 -15.74 -7.29
C ASP A 187 -9.30 -15.31 -8.75
N GLU A 188 -10.52 -15.35 -9.29
CA GLU A 188 -10.82 -14.94 -10.66
C GLU A 188 -10.58 -13.45 -10.89
N ALA A 189 -10.99 -12.59 -9.95
CA ALA A 189 -10.72 -11.15 -10.01
C ALA A 189 -9.21 -10.85 -9.99
N PHE A 190 -8.44 -11.56 -9.15
CA PHE A 190 -6.99 -11.45 -9.12
C PHE A 190 -6.37 -11.87 -10.46
N ARG A 191 -6.72 -13.05 -10.98
CA ARG A 191 -6.18 -13.52 -12.28
C ARG A 191 -6.48 -12.55 -13.41
N ASN A 192 -7.69 -11.98 -13.44
CA ASN A 192 -8.04 -10.99 -14.46
C ASN A 192 -7.17 -9.73 -14.37
N ARG A 193 -6.87 -9.22 -13.17
CA ARG A 193 -5.90 -8.13 -13.01
C ARG A 193 -4.49 -8.54 -13.40
N ALA A 194 -4.04 -9.73 -13.00
CA ALA A 194 -2.71 -10.22 -13.34
C ALA A 194 -2.53 -10.36 -14.86
N ARG A 195 -3.53 -10.91 -15.57
CA ARG A 195 -3.55 -10.95 -17.05
C ARG A 195 -3.47 -9.57 -17.66
N ALA A 196 -4.29 -8.63 -17.17
CA ALA A 196 -4.28 -7.26 -17.68
C ALA A 196 -2.89 -6.61 -17.52
N LEU A 197 -2.21 -6.83 -16.39
CA LEU A 197 -0.84 -6.36 -16.17
C LEU A 197 0.17 -7.03 -17.12
N VAL A 198 0.10 -8.35 -17.32
CA VAL A 198 0.96 -9.05 -18.29
C VAL A 198 0.76 -8.48 -19.69
N THR A 199 -0.48 -8.28 -20.13
CA THR A 199 -0.79 -7.68 -21.44
C THR A 199 -0.23 -6.27 -21.55
N ALA A 200 -0.45 -5.43 -20.53
CA ALA A 200 0.04 -4.06 -20.52
C ALA A 200 1.57 -3.97 -20.56
N PHE A 201 2.26 -4.89 -19.87
CA PHE A 201 3.72 -4.88 -19.76
C PHE A 201 4.46 -5.59 -20.90
N THR A 202 3.75 -6.38 -21.71
CA THR A 202 4.31 -7.06 -22.88
C THR A 202 3.90 -6.42 -24.21
N ALA A 203 2.97 -5.46 -24.18
CA ALA A 203 2.60 -4.69 -25.35
C ALA A 203 3.84 -3.95 -25.91
N PRO A 204 4.12 -4.02 -27.22
CA PRO A 204 5.23 -3.28 -27.81
C PRO A 204 5.00 -1.78 -27.62
N THR A 205 5.97 -1.08 -27.05
CA THR A 205 5.95 0.39 -26.97
C THR A 205 5.88 0.93 -28.39
N ALA A 206 4.73 1.50 -28.78
CA ALA A 206 4.57 2.08 -30.10
C ALA A 206 5.68 3.13 -30.32
N PRO A 207 6.38 3.12 -31.47
CA PRO A 207 7.39 4.13 -31.76
C PRO A 207 6.72 5.51 -31.75
N ALA A 208 7.32 6.45 -31.02
CA ALA A 208 6.91 7.85 -31.08
C ALA A 208 6.99 8.30 -32.55
N ALA A 209 5.86 8.72 -33.11
CA ALA A 209 5.82 9.27 -34.45
C ALA A 209 6.70 10.54 -34.51
N PRO A 210 7.44 10.76 -35.61
CA PRO A 210 8.39 11.86 -35.77
C PRO A 210 7.71 13.24 -35.78
#